data_AF-A0A328YC46-F1
#
_entry.id   AF-A0A328YC46-F1
#
_cell.length_a   1.000
_cell.length_b   1.000
_cell.length_c   1.000
_cell.angle_alpha   90.00
_cell.angle_beta   90.00
_cell.angle_gamma   90.00
#
_symmetry.space_group_name_H-M   'P 1'
#
loop_
_entity.id
_entity.type
_entity.pdbx_description
1 polymer ?
#
loop_
_entity_poly.entity_id
_entity_poly.type
_entity_poly.pdbx_seq_one_letter_code
_entity_poly.pdbx_strand_id
1 'polypeptide(L)' 'MNTKKIFRRDYNQTKSLVKAGRISGENAVRRSKALDLVVTYIENGIVYEELPDGSKKQIEVLERKPANIVLEKGMVFHGK' A
#
# COMPACT_ATOMS: atom_id res chain seq x y z
N MET A 1 18.43 -25.38 18.24
CA MET A 1 19.00 -24.66 17.08
C MET A 1 18.76 -23.17 17.27
N ASN A 2 19.82 -22.39 17.49
CA ASN A 2 19.72 -20.94 17.69
C ASN A 2 19.46 -20.26 16.34
N THR A 3 18.24 -19.82 16.08
CA THR A 3 17.89 -19.06 14.88
C THR A 3 18.56 -17.69 14.94
N LYS A 4 19.76 -17.56 14.36
CA LYS A 4 20.42 -16.26 14.18
C LYS A 4 19.46 -15.35 13.43
N LYS A 5 18.94 -14.31 14.10
CA LYS A 5 18.15 -13.25 13.47
C LYS A 5 19.02 -12.60 12.40
N ILE A 6 18.79 -12.94 11.13
CA ILE A 6 19.43 -12.26 10.00
C ILE A 6 18.71 -10.91 9.88
N PHE A 7 19.22 -9.89 10.57
CA PHE A 7 18.81 -8.52 10.31
C PHE A 7 19.34 -8.14 8.94
N ARG A 8 18.43 -7.99 7.97
CA ARG A 8 18.75 -7.46 6.65
C ARG A 8 19.41 -6.09 6.84
N ARG A 9 20.65 -5.90 6.34
CA ARG A 9 21.47 -4.69 6.59
C ARG A 9 20.78 -3.39 6.15
N ASP A 10 19.87 -3.50 5.19
CA ASP A 10 19.05 -2.46 4.56
C ASP A 10 17.74 -2.15 5.30
N TYR A 11 17.44 -2.80 6.43
CA TYR A 11 16.17 -2.61 7.15
C TYR A 11 15.89 -1.15 7.51
N ASN A 12 16.92 -0.43 8.01
CA ASN A 12 16.77 0.98 8.37
C ASN A 12 16.59 1.89 7.15
N GLN A 13 17.26 1.57 6.03
CA GLN A 13 17.12 2.30 4.77
C GLN A 13 15.71 2.11 4.20
N THR A 14 15.22 0.87 4.19
CA THR A 14 13.85 0.54 3.76
C THR A 14 12.81 1.25 4.63
N LYS A 15 13.00 1.24 5.95
CA LYS A 15 12.10 1.95 6.88
C LYS A 15 12.11 3.46 6.63
N SER A 16 13.28 4.04 6.37
CA SER A 16 13.41 5.46 6.03
C SER A 16 12.68 5.80 4.73
N LEU A 17 12.85 4.98 3.69
CA LEU A 17 12.19 5.15 2.40
C LEU A 17 10.66 5.07 2.53
N VAL A 18 10.15 4.09 3.26
CA VAL A 18 8.71 3.96 3.53
C VAL A 18 8.17 5.19 4.27
N LYS A 19 8.92 5.70 5.27
CA LYS A 19 8.54 6.92 6.00
C LYS A 19 8.51 8.14 5.09
N ALA A 20 9.54 8.32 4.25
CA ALA A 20 9.62 9.43 3.30
C ALA A 20 8.48 9.38 2.28
N GLY A 21 8.19 8.20 1.73
CA GLY A 21 7.06 7.99 0.82
C GLY A 21 5.72 8.34 1.47
N ARG A 22 5.51 7.94 2.74
CA ARG A 22 4.29 8.29 3.48
C ARG A 22 4.11 9.80 3.64
N ILE A 23 5.14 10.50 4.10
CA ILE A 23 5.11 11.97 4.29
C ILE A 23 4.87 12.68 2.95
N SER A 24 5.54 12.22 1.89
CA SER A 24 5.37 12.76 0.54
C SER A 24 3.94 12.60 0.04
N GLY A 25 3.36 11.41 0.19
CA GLY A 25 1.96 11.13 -0.18
C GLY A 25 0.97 11.99 0.60
N GLU A 26 1.11 12.07 1.93
CA GLU A 26 0.24 12.90 2.79
C GLU A 26 0.31 14.39 2.39
N ASN A 27 1.50 14.89 2.08
CA ASN A 27 1.68 16.26 1.61
C ASN A 27 1.10 16.50 0.22
N ALA A 28 1.23 15.54 -0.70
CA ALA A 28 0.66 15.62 -2.04
C ALA A 28 -0.87 15.68 -1.98
N VAL A 29 -1.50 14.83 -1.16
CA VAL A 29 -2.96 14.86 -0.93
C VAL A 29 -3.37 16.20 -0.33
N ARG A 30 -2.68 16.69 0.70
CA ARG A 30 -3.01 17.98 1.33
C ARG A 30 -2.93 19.15 0.34
N ARG A 31 -1.88 19.19 -0.49
CA ARG A 31 -1.73 20.24 -1.53
C ARG A 31 -2.78 20.11 -2.62
N SER A 32 -3.13 18.89 -3.01
CA SER A 32 -4.19 18.65 -4.00
C SER A 32 -5.53 19.17 -3.50
N LYS A 33 -5.89 18.89 -2.23
CA LYS A 33 -7.09 19.44 -1.60
C LYS A 33 -7.08 20.96 -1.49
N ALA A 34 -5.93 21.56 -1.18
CA ALA A 34 -5.80 23.02 -1.12
C ALA A 34 -5.94 23.71 -2.49
N LEU A 35 -5.79 22.97 -3.59
CA LEU A 35 -5.91 23.45 -4.96
C LEU A 35 -7.22 23.02 -5.62
N ASP A 36 -8.17 22.48 -4.85
CA ASP A 36 -9.43 21.95 -5.37
C ASP A 36 -9.21 20.92 -6.50
N LEU A 37 -8.17 20.08 -6.38
CA LEU A 37 -7.91 19.00 -7.31
C LEU A 37 -8.61 17.71 -6.85
N VAL A 38 -9.03 16.92 -7.83
CA VAL A 38 -9.59 15.58 -7.59
C VAL A 38 -8.49 14.65 -7.06
N VAL A 39 -8.78 13.94 -5.96
CA VAL A 39 -7.85 12.99 -5.34
C VAL A 39 -8.33 11.57 -5.58
N THR A 40 -7.55 10.78 -6.30
CA THR A 40 -7.83 9.35 -6.51
C THR A 40 -7.09 8.50 -5.49
N TYR A 41 -7.79 7.61 -4.79
CA TYR A 41 -7.19 6.72 -3.81
C TYR A 41 -7.84 5.33 -3.81
N ILE A 42 -7.14 4.35 -3.22
CA ILE A 42 -7.62 2.96 -3.12
C ILE A 42 -7.95 2.66 -1.66
N GLU A 43 -9.17 2.20 -1.40
CA GLU A 43 -9.63 1.77 -0.09
C GLU A 43 -10.40 0.46 -0.21
N ASN A 44 -10.03 -0.56 0.57
CA ASN A 44 -10.64 -1.90 0.55
C ASN A 44 -10.70 -2.57 -0.84
N GLY A 45 -9.74 -2.27 -1.72
CA GLY A 45 -9.72 -2.79 -3.09
C GLY A 45 -10.67 -2.07 -4.05
N ILE A 46 -11.20 -0.91 -3.66
CA ILE A 46 -12.04 -0.06 -4.48
C ILE A 46 -11.29 1.25 -4.74
N VAL A 47 -11.26 1.69 -5.99
CA VAL A 47 -10.71 2.97 -6.41
C VAL A 47 -11.81 4.04 -6.25
N TYR A 48 -11.51 5.06 -5.46
CA TYR A 48 -12.36 6.22 -5.23
C TYR A 48 -11.72 7.48 -5.80
N GLU A 49 -12.55 8.35 -6.36
CA GLU A 49 -12.26 9.74 -6.66
C GLU A 49 -12.94 10.61 -5.59
N GLU A 50 -12.16 11.38 -4.84
CA GLU A 50 -12.65 12.43 -3.95
C GLU A 50 -12.64 13.76 -4.71
N LEU A 51 -13.82 14.34 -4.90
CA LEU A 51 -14.03 15.64 -5.51
C LEU A 51 -13.71 16.77 -4.49
N PRO A 52 -13.47 18.00 -4.95
CA PRO A 52 -13.16 19.14 -4.06
C PRO A 52 -14.27 19.48 -3.05
N ASP A 53 -15.51 19.12 -3.36
CA ASP A 53 -16.67 19.27 -2.49
C ASP A 53 -16.74 18.22 -1.37
N GLY A 54 -15.79 17.28 -1.34
CA GLY A 54 -15.74 16.17 -0.38
C GLY A 54 -16.63 14.98 -0.76
N SER A 55 -17.31 15.02 -1.91
CA SER A 55 -18.06 13.88 -2.42
C SER A 55 -17.11 12.81 -2.97
N LYS A 56 -17.51 11.54 -2.84
CA LYS A 56 -16.72 10.39 -3.25
C LYS A 56 -17.43 9.66 -4.38
N LYS A 57 -16.73 9.44 -5.48
CA LYS A 57 -17.18 8.64 -6.61
C LYS A 57 -16.40 7.33 -6.65
N GLN A 58 -17.10 6.21 -6.70
CA GLN A 58 -16.48 4.91 -6.95
C GLN A 58 -16.21 4.77 -8.46
N ILE A 59 -14.97 4.48 -8.83
CA ILE A 59 -14.57 4.32 -10.24
C ILE A 59 -14.51 2.84 -10.60
N GLU A 60 -13.76 2.07 -9.81
CA GLU A 60 -13.38 0.71 -10.18
C GLU A 60 -13.25 -0.16 -8.93
N VAL A 61 -13.66 -1.42 -9.05
CA VAL A 61 -13.37 -2.46 -8.06
C VAL A 61 -12.19 -3.25 -8.57
N LEU A 62 -11.08 -3.19 -7.85
CA LEU A 62 -9.90 -4.00 -8.14
C LEU A 62 -10.17 -5.43 -7.71
N GLU A 63 -10.46 -6.31 -8.67
CA GLU A 63 -10.50 -7.74 -8.42
C GLU A 63 -9.11 -8.22 -7.98
N ARG A 64 -9.00 -8.58 -6.70
CA ARG A 64 -7.80 -9.26 -6.21
C ARG A 64 -7.78 -10.66 -6.79
N LYS A 65 -6.97 -10.88 -7.83
CA LYS A 65 -6.66 -12.24 -8.29
C LYS A 65 -6.06 -13.00 -7.12
N PRO A 66 -6.64 -14.13 -6.69
CA PRO A 66 -6.02 -14.96 -5.68
C PRO A 66 -4.65 -15.37 -6.21
N ALA A 67 -3.62 -15.25 -5.38
CA ALA A 67 -2.33 -15.82 -5.71
C ALA A 67 -2.54 -17.34 -5.82
N ASN A 68 -2.43 -17.89 -7.03
CA ASN A 68 -2.45 -19.34 -7.25
C ASN A 68 -1.15 -19.93 -6.70
N ILE A 69 -1.09 -20.06 -5.37
CA ILE A 69 0.03 -20.68 -4.68
C ILE A 69 -0.27 -22.18 -4.61
N VAL A 70 0.33 -22.94 -5.52
CA VAL A 70 0.37 -24.40 -5.44
C VAL A 70 1.57 -24.78 -4.59
N LEU A 71 1.32 -25.41 -3.43
CA LEU A 71 2.38 -25.93 -2.57
C LEU A 71 2.67 -27.38 -2.94
N GLU A 72 3.92 -27.66 -3.32
CA GLU A 72 4.39 -29.03 -3.54
C GLU A 72 4.76 -29.70 -2.22
N LYS A 73 4.85 -31.04 -2.23
CA LYS A 73 5.18 -31.83 -1.04
C LYS A 73 6.53 -31.40 -0.47
N GLY A 74 6.53 -30.94 0.78
CA GLY A 74 7.73 -30.45 1.49
C GLY A 74 7.86 -28.92 1.53
N MET A 75 6.96 -28.18 0.87
CA MET A 75 6.90 -26.73 0.98
C MET A 75 6.11 -26.30 2.23
N VAL A 76 6.57 -25.21 2.88
CA VAL A 76 5.88 -24.59 4.03
C VAL A 76 5.62 -23.12 3.71
N PHE A 77 4.35 -22.75 3.56
CA PHE A 77 3.95 -21.36 3.38
C PHE A 77 3.93 -20.64 4.72
N HIS A 78 4.74 -19.59 4.84
CA HIS A 78 4.69 -18.68 5.98
C HIS A 78 3.88 -17.43 5.59
N GLY A 79 2.56 -17.53 5.75
CA GLY A 79 1.69 -16.36 5.72
C GLY A 79 1.99 -15.50 6.96
N LYS A 80 2.19 -14.20 6.75
CA LYS A 80 2.40 -13.23 7.82
C LYS A 80 1.10 -12.53 8.16
#